data_AF-A0A4D9DCV5-F1
#
_entry.id   AF-A0A4D9DCV5-F1
#
_cell.length_a   1.000
_cell.length_b   1.000
_cell.length_c   1.000
_cell.angle_alpha   90.00
_cell.angle_beta   90.00
_cell.angle_gamma   90.00
#
_symmetry.space_group_name_H-M   'P 1'
#
loop_
_entity.id
_entity.type
_entity.pdbx_description
1 polymer ?
#
loop_
_entity_poly.entity_id
_entity_poly.type
_entity_poly.pdbx_seq_one_letter_code
_entity_poly.pdbx_strand_id
1 'polypeptide(L)' 'MRSHTAILLVSLLVICHSVYAAILEFNDPYKSCRCTKQTSDFIPPRRYESIEIIPFGGACRTTEIM' A
#
# COMPACT_ATOMS: atom_id res chain seq x y z
N MET A 1 -31.95 24.55 -17.04
CA MET A 1 -31.93 23.07 -17.20
C MET A 1 -30.60 22.55 -17.75
N ARG A 2 -30.10 23.04 -18.91
CA ARG A 2 -28.84 22.58 -19.54
C ARG A 2 -27.55 22.95 -18.78
N SER A 3 -27.60 23.98 -17.94
CA SER A 3 -26.48 24.39 -17.07
C SER A 3 -26.31 23.46 -15.86
N HIS A 4 -27.40 22.99 -15.24
CA HIS A 4 -27.34 22.09 -14.09
C HIS A 4 -26.76 20.72 -14.47
N THR A 5 -27.06 20.20 -15.66
CA THR A 5 -26.50 18.95 -16.15
C THR A 5 -24.99 19.06 -16.39
N ALA A 6 -24.52 20.21 -16.91
CA ALA A 6 -23.09 20.45 -17.10
C ALA A 6 -22.34 20.53 -15.76
N ILE A 7 -22.91 21.21 -14.77
CA ILE A 7 -22.34 21.31 -13.43
C ILE A 7 -22.25 19.92 -12.78
N LEU A 8 -23.30 19.11 -12.87
CA LEU A 8 -23.30 17.75 -12.31
C LEU A 8 -22.23 16.86 -12.96
N LEU A 9 -22.05 16.94 -14.27
CA LEU A 9 -21.03 16.17 -14.98
C LEU A 9 -19.61 16.58 -14.58
N VAL A 10 -19.35 17.89 -14.44
CA VAL A 10 -18.05 18.40 -13.98
C VAL A 10 -17.78 17.95 -12.56
N SER A 11 -18.76 18.06 -11.65
CA SER A 11 -18.62 17.57 -10.27
C SER A 11 -18.33 16.07 -10.22
N LEU A 12 -19.01 15.26 -11.04
CA LEU A 12 -18.79 13.82 -11.11
C LEU A 12 -17.36 13.48 -11.59
N LEU A 13 -16.87 14.19 -12.61
CA LEU A 13 -15.51 14.02 -13.12
C LEU A 13 -14.47 14.38 -12.05
N VAL A 14 -14.63 15.51 -11.36
CA VAL A 14 -13.72 15.95 -10.29
C VAL A 14 -13.67 14.93 -9.15
N ILE A 15 -14.83 14.40 -8.72
CA ILE A 15 -14.90 13.36 -7.68
C ILE A 15 -14.19 12.10 -8.16
N CYS A 16 -14.46 11.64 -9.39
CA CYS A 16 -13.83 10.45 -9.96
C CYS A 16 -12.30 10.57 -10.04
N HIS A 17 -11.79 11.73 -10.46
CA HIS A 17 -10.36 12.01 -10.52
C HIS A 17 -9.73 12.12 -9.13
N SER A 18 -10.41 12.71 -8.15
CA SER A 18 -9.90 12.80 -6.76
C SER A 18 -9.83 11.44 -6.07
N VAL A 19 -10.83 10.57 -6.28
CA VAL A 19 -10.83 9.19 -5.77
C VAL A 19 -9.73 8.38 -6.44
N TYR A 20 -9.51 8.55 -7.74
CA TYR A 20 -8.41 7.90 -8.45
C TYR A 20 -7.03 8.35 -7.91
N ALA A 21 -6.84 9.63 -7.65
CA ALA A 21 -5.60 10.15 -7.07
C ALA A 21 -5.36 9.64 -5.63
N ALA A 22 -6.40 9.60 -4.79
CA ALA A 22 -6.29 9.10 -3.42
C ALA A 22 -6.04 7.58 -3.33
N ILE A 23 -6.45 6.81 -4.34
CA ILE A 23 -6.18 5.36 -4.42
C ILE A 23 -4.78 5.09 -5.01
N LEU A 24 -4.23 6.02 -5.80
CA LEU A 24 -2.91 5.88 -6.43
C LEU A 24 -1.73 6.26 -5.53
N GLU A 25 -1.95 6.99 -4.43
CA GLU A 25 -0.91 7.30 -3.42
C GLU A 25 -0.50 6.10 -2.55
N PHE A 26 -0.91 4.88 -2.92
CA PHE A 26 -0.39 3.63 -2.33
C PHE A 26 0.49 2.81 -3.28
N ASN A 27 0.79 3.33 -4.48
CA ASN A 27 1.40 2.54 -5.54
C ASN A 27 2.71 3.17 -6.02
N ASP A 28 3.77 2.96 -5.24
CA ASP A 28 5.02 2.57 -5.86
C ASP A 28 4.78 1.15 -6.41
N PRO A 29 4.74 0.93 -7.74
CA PRO A 29 4.08 -0.25 -8.32
C PRO A 29 4.76 -1.59 -8.00
N TYR A 30 5.92 -1.59 -7.34
CA TYR A 30 6.59 -2.80 -6.85
C TYR A 30 7.41 -2.47 -5.61
N LYS A 31 6.77 -2.20 -4.46
CA LYS A 31 7.51 -2.31 -3.19
C LYS A 31 7.82 -3.79 -2.98
N SER A 32 8.94 -4.24 -3.55
CA SER A 32 9.50 -5.57 -3.33
C SER A 32 9.53 -5.85 -1.84
N CYS A 33 9.43 -7.12 -1.45
CA CYS A 33 9.61 -7.61 -0.09
C CYS A 33 10.65 -6.77 0.68
N ARG A 34 10.32 -6.34 1.90
CA ARG A 34 11.12 -5.37 2.67
C ARG A 34 12.44 -5.98 3.13
N CYS A 35 12.48 -7.30 3.33
CA CYS A 35 13.67 -8.04 3.75
C CYS A 35 14.68 -8.12 2.59
N THR A 36 15.89 -7.59 2.83
CA THR A 36 17.02 -7.70 1.89
C THR A 36 17.79 -9.01 2.05
N LYS A 37 17.68 -9.67 3.22
CA LYS A 37 18.32 -10.95 3.54
C LYS A 37 17.47 -11.74 4.53
N GLN A 38 17.48 -13.06 4.39
CA GLN A 38 16.86 -14.00 5.32
C GLN A 38 17.95 -14.77 6.10
N THR A 39 17.68 -15.05 7.37
CA THR A 39 18.46 -16.01 8.17
C THR A 39 17.51 -16.96 8.89
N SER A 40 17.96 -18.19 9.11
CA SER A 40 17.30 -19.19 9.95
C SER A 40 18.04 -19.42 11.27
N ASP A 41 19.09 -18.64 11.54
CA ASP A 41 19.87 -18.77 12.77
C ASP A 41 19.01 -18.41 13.99
N PHE A 42 19.25 -19.10 15.10
CA PHE A 42 18.57 -18.75 16.35
C PHE A 42 19.04 -17.37 16.85
N ILE A 43 18.09 -16.44 17.00
CA ILE A 43 18.32 -15.13 17.60
C ILE A 43 17.78 -15.16 19.04
N PRO A 44 18.63 -14.95 20.06
CA PRO A 44 18.18 -14.90 21.45
C PRO A 44 17.16 -13.78 21.68
N PRO A 45 16.04 -14.01 22.42
CA PRO A 45 15.00 -13.00 22.62
C PRO A 45 15.46 -11.68 23.22
N ARG A 46 16.56 -11.69 23.98
CA ARG A 46 17.17 -10.48 24.56
C ARG A 46 17.80 -9.54 23.54
N ARG A 47 17.96 -9.98 22.28
CA ARG A 47 18.52 -9.16 21.19
C ARG A 47 17.46 -8.46 20.36
N TYR A 48 16.18 -8.81 20.52
CA TYR A 48 15.11 -8.13 19.80
C TYR A 48 14.83 -6.76 20.43
N GLU A 49 14.89 -5.71 19.63
CA GLU A 49 14.34 -4.41 19.99
C GLU A 49 12.84 -4.36 19.68
N SER A 50 12.45 -4.94 18.55
CA SER A 50 11.07 -5.09 18.08
C SER A 50 10.94 -6.35 17.22
N ILE A 51 9.70 -6.82 17.05
CA ILE A 51 9.36 -7.86 16.07
C ILE A 51 8.17 -7.34 15.25
N GLU A 52 8.33 -7.23 13.93
CA GLU A 52 7.26 -6.91 13.00
C GLU A 52 6.94 -8.13 12.13
N ILE A 53 5.65 -8.45 12.00
CA ILE A 53 5.17 -9.53 11.15
C ILE A 53 4.40 -8.89 10.00
N ILE A 54 4.92 -9.05 8.78
CA ILE A 54 4.31 -8.52 7.58
C ILE A 54 3.73 -9.70 6.80
N PRO A 55 2.39 -9.86 6.78
CA PRO A 55 1.78 -10.97 6.06
C PRO A 55 2.00 -10.83 4.55
N PHE A 56 1.92 -11.96 3.85
CA PHE A 56 1.90 -11.97 2.39
C PHE A 56 0.78 -11.04 1.85
N GLY A 57 1.01 -10.40 0.71
CA GLY A 57 0.08 -9.47 0.09
C GLY A 57 0.38 -9.19 -1.37
N GLY A 58 -0.30 -8.21 -1.96
CA GLY A 58 -0.12 -7.84 -3.37
C GLY A 58 1.30 -7.39 -3.73
N ALA A 59 2.03 -6.82 -2.77
CA ALA A 59 3.40 -6.32 -2.94
C ALA A 59 4.49 -7.36 -2.69
N CYS A 60 4.26 -8.35 -1.80
CA CYS A 60 5.21 -9.41 -1.48
C CYS A 60 4.48 -10.75 -1.26
N ARG A 61 4.90 -11.80 -1.98
CA ARG A 61 4.27 -13.13 -1.94
C ARG A 61 4.72 -14.00 -0.77
N THR A 62 5.47 -13.44 0.16
CA THR A 62 6.04 -14.14 1.31
C THR A 62 5.70 -13.37 2.58
N THR A 63 5.38 -14.08 3.66
CA THR A 63 5.27 -13.48 4.98
C THR A 63 6.68 -13.17 5.49
N GLU A 64 6.92 -11.91 5.84
CA GLU A 64 8.21 -11.46 6.38
C GLU A 64 8.12 -11.32 7.90
N ILE A 65 9.23 -11.62 8.57
CA ILE A 65 9.41 -11.44 10.01
C ILE A 65 10.74 -10.72 10.18
N MET A 66 10.73 -9.58 10.86
CA MET A 66 11.90 -8.71 11.06
C MET A 66 11.99 -8.23 12.50
#